data_AF-A0A2N1SG47-F1
#
_entry.id   AF-A0A2N1SG47-F1
#
_cell.length_a   1.000
_cell.length_b   1.000
_cell.length_c   1.000
_cell.angle_alpha   90.00
_cell.angle_beta   90.00
_cell.angle_gamma   90.00
#
_symmetry.space_group_name_H-M   'P 1'
#
loop_
_entity.id
_entity.type
_entity.pdbx_description
1 polymer ?
#
loop_
_entity_poly.entity_id
_entity_poly.type
_entity_poly.pdbx_seq_one_letter_code
_entity_poly.pdbx_strand_id
1 'polypeptide(L)'
;MKAKRTINSDSSLESNVLSIYLKEINKVPLLTRDEEDRYARAAATGDQAAKDMLVKGNLRFVVNVAKRYQNQGIPLSDLISEGNIGLINAIERYDVDKGYHFISYAVWWIRQAILKAICEKSRMIRLPLNRANELVQIEKARKYVSAGLSEDNEIAEIAKMLNMDASHVADLVNVSRDLVSLETPVFDERDSSVLGDFVENSNYKSPDDYVIEQGLREDINGVLDTLTEKESEVVQYRFGLNGRKAMSLKEIGDRFHLTKERIRQIEKAALKRLSVPGRAEVLEGYVA
;
A
#
# COMPACT_ATOMS: atom_id res chain seq x y z
N MET A 1 -16.09 2.27 -33.02
CA MET A 1 -16.32 0.82 -33.20
C MET A 1 -15.15 0.04 -32.59
N LYS A 2 -15.39 -0.59 -31.43
CA LYS A 2 -14.63 -1.67 -30.74
C LYS A 2 -13.09 -1.56 -30.62
N ALA A 3 -12.62 -0.92 -29.55
CA ALA A 3 -11.44 -1.36 -28.79
C ALA A 3 -11.94 -1.95 -27.46
N LYS A 4 -12.19 -3.27 -27.43
CA LYS A 4 -12.74 -3.96 -26.24
C LYS A 4 -12.23 -5.40 -26.13
N ARG A 5 -10.95 -5.65 -26.45
CA ARG A 5 -10.48 -7.03 -26.69
C ARG A 5 -9.32 -7.57 -25.86
N THR A 6 -8.80 -6.83 -24.89
CA THR A 6 -7.71 -7.38 -24.05
C THR A 6 -8.09 -7.59 -22.58
N ILE A 7 -9.17 -6.95 -22.08
CA ILE A 7 -9.67 -7.14 -20.69
C ILE A 7 -10.67 -8.33 -20.60
N ASN A 8 -11.19 -8.82 -21.74
CA ASN A 8 -12.26 -9.83 -21.76
C ASN A 8 -11.80 -11.30 -21.60
N SER A 9 -10.50 -11.61 -21.73
CA SER A 9 -10.04 -13.00 -21.63
C SER A 9 -10.03 -13.51 -20.19
N ASP A 10 -9.51 -12.71 -19.25
CA ASP A 10 -9.47 -13.08 -17.82
C ASP A 10 -10.87 -13.14 -17.20
N SER A 11 -11.74 -12.18 -17.54
CA SER A 11 -13.14 -12.22 -17.07
C SER A 11 -13.89 -13.46 -17.58
N SER A 12 -13.52 -13.97 -18.76
CA SER A 12 -14.14 -15.18 -19.33
C SER A 12 -13.63 -16.46 -18.66
N LEU A 13 -12.35 -16.49 -18.26
CA LEU A 13 -11.75 -17.60 -17.51
C LEU A 13 -12.25 -17.65 -16.07
N GLU A 14 -12.30 -16.51 -15.36
CA GLU A 14 -12.85 -16.43 -14.00
C GLU A 14 -14.34 -16.80 -13.97
N SER A 15 -15.12 -16.34 -14.95
CA SER A 15 -16.53 -16.72 -15.11
C SER A 15 -16.67 -18.23 -15.32
N ASN A 16 -15.77 -18.84 -16.09
CA ASN A 16 -15.73 -20.28 -16.29
C ASN A 16 -15.37 -21.03 -15.00
N VAL A 17 -14.35 -20.60 -14.27
CA VAL A 17 -13.93 -21.21 -12.98
C VAL A 17 -15.05 -21.13 -11.93
N LEU A 18 -15.68 -19.97 -11.79
CA LEU A 18 -16.81 -19.80 -10.87
C LEU A 18 -18.00 -20.69 -11.26
N SER A 19 -18.28 -20.83 -12.56
CA SER A 19 -19.36 -21.70 -13.03
C SER A 19 -19.10 -23.18 -12.73
N ILE A 20 -17.84 -23.63 -12.85
CA ILE A 20 -17.42 -25.00 -12.49
C ILE A 20 -17.62 -25.21 -10.99
N TYR A 21 -17.12 -24.28 -10.16
CA TYR A 21 -17.29 -24.33 -8.70
C TYR A 21 -18.77 -24.41 -8.30
N LEU A 22 -19.62 -23.54 -8.86
CA LEU A 22 -21.06 -23.55 -8.58
C LEU A 22 -21.74 -24.86 -9.00
N LYS A 23 -21.26 -25.50 -10.08
CA LYS A 23 -21.75 -26.80 -10.52
C LYS A 23 -21.34 -27.92 -9.56
N GLU A 24 -20.13 -27.88 -9.02
CA GLU A 24 -19.63 -28.88 -8.08
C GLU A 24 -20.34 -28.83 -6.72
N ILE A 25 -20.52 -27.63 -6.15
CA ILE A 25 -21.21 -27.50 -4.86
C ILE A 25 -22.69 -27.91 -4.93
N ASN A 26 -23.31 -27.86 -6.11
CA ASN A 26 -24.69 -28.30 -6.31
C ASN A 26 -24.84 -29.83 -6.38
N LYS A 27 -23.74 -30.59 -6.59
CA LYS A 27 -23.77 -32.05 -6.55
C LYS A 27 -23.88 -32.60 -5.13
N VAL A 28 -23.49 -31.80 -4.12
CA VAL A 28 -23.55 -32.20 -2.72
C VAL A 28 -24.98 -32.03 -2.20
N PRO A 29 -25.58 -33.07 -1.60
CA PRO A 29 -26.92 -32.96 -1.03
C PRO A 29 -26.93 -31.99 0.16
N LEU A 30 -28.07 -31.33 0.35
CA LEU A 30 -28.29 -30.50 1.54
C LEU A 30 -28.43 -31.43 2.76
N LEU A 31 -27.70 -31.11 3.81
CA LEU A 31 -27.78 -31.83 5.08
C LEU A 31 -29.10 -31.47 5.78
N THR A 32 -29.75 -32.48 6.33
CA THR A 32 -30.86 -32.26 7.27
C THR A 32 -30.33 -31.83 8.63
N ARG A 33 -31.19 -31.25 9.47
CA ARG A 33 -30.82 -30.80 10.82
C ARG A 33 -30.14 -31.90 11.64
N ASP A 34 -30.72 -33.09 11.63
CA ASP A 34 -30.21 -34.22 12.41
C ASP A 34 -28.85 -34.72 11.88
N GLU A 35 -28.64 -34.63 10.56
CA GLU A 35 -27.35 -34.93 9.95
C GLU A 35 -26.30 -33.86 10.28
N GLU A 36 -26.65 -32.58 10.24
CA GLU A 36 -25.75 -31.50 10.66
C GLU A 36 -25.29 -31.68 12.10
N ASP A 37 -26.22 -31.99 13.02
CA ASP A 37 -25.90 -32.24 14.42
C ASP A 37 -24.99 -33.47 14.58
N ARG A 38 -25.23 -34.55 13.82
CA ARG A 38 -24.38 -35.75 13.81
C ARG A 38 -22.97 -35.45 13.33
N TYR A 39 -22.84 -34.75 12.20
CA TYR A 39 -21.53 -34.39 11.64
C TYR A 39 -20.81 -33.36 12.51
N ALA A 40 -21.53 -32.43 13.15
CA ALA A 40 -20.94 -31.47 14.06
C ALA A 40 -20.38 -32.14 15.33
N ARG A 41 -21.09 -33.13 15.91
CA ARG A 41 -20.56 -33.93 17.04
C ARG A 41 -19.30 -34.70 16.65
N ALA A 42 -19.31 -35.36 15.49
CA ALA A 42 -18.15 -36.10 15.00
C ALA A 42 -16.97 -35.17 14.65
N ALA A 43 -17.24 -33.99 14.10
CA ALA A 43 -16.23 -32.97 13.84
C ALA A 43 -15.59 -32.45 15.14
N ALA A 44 -16.38 -32.28 16.21
CA ALA A 44 -15.89 -31.91 17.54
C ALA A 44 -14.98 -32.98 18.17
N THR A 45 -15.18 -34.26 17.85
CA THR A 45 -14.27 -35.35 18.27
C THR A 45 -13.04 -35.50 17.36
N GLY A 46 -12.85 -34.63 16.37
CA GLY A 46 -11.70 -34.63 15.47
C GLY A 46 -11.85 -35.46 14.19
N ASP A 47 -13.06 -35.91 13.85
CA ASP A 47 -13.30 -36.61 12.58
C ASP A 47 -13.23 -35.64 11.39
N GLN A 48 -12.18 -35.77 10.60
CA GLN A 48 -11.93 -34.94 9.43
C GLN A 48 -12.97 -35.19 8.31
N ALA A 49 -13.46 -36.42 8.15
CA ALA A 49 -14.47 -36.72 7.13
C ALA A 49 -15.81 -36.05 7.46
N ALA A 50 -16.17 -36.02 8.74
CA ALA A 50 -17.34 -35.30 9.22
C ALA A 50 -17.21 -33.78 9.04
N LYS A 51 -16.03 -33.20 9.35
CA LYS A 51 -15.74 -31.78 9.09
C LYS A 51 -15.89 -31.44 7.61
N ASP A 52 -15.31 -32.24 6.72
CA ASP A 52 -15.39 -32.03 5.27
C ASP A 52 -16.82 -32.12 4.74
N MET A 53 -17.62 -33.08 5.23
CA MET A 53 -19.03 -33.18 4.87
C MET A 53 -19.84 -31.98 5.36
N LEU A 54 -19.59 -31.52 6.59
CA LEU A 54 -20.26 -30.35 7.15
C LEU A 54 -19.92 -29.06 6.39
N VAL A 55 -18.66 -28.89 5.96
CA VAL A 55 -18.23 -27.80 5.08
C VAL A 55 -18.95 -27.90 3.74
N LYS A 56 -18.84 -29.04 3.05
CA LYS A 56 -19.39 -29.24 1.69
C LYS A 56 -20.90 -29.02 1.64
N GLY A 57 -21.64 -29.51 2.65
CA GLY A 57 -23.10 -29.32 2.75
C GLY A 57 -23.52 -27.86 2.88
N ASN A 58 -22.64 -27.00 3.42
CA ASN A 58 -22.91 -25.60 3.71
C ASN A 58 -22.29 -24.60 2.72
N LEU A 59 -21.53 -25.05 1.71
CA LEU A 59 -20.92 -24.14 0.72
C LEU A 59 -21.96 -23.31 -0.06
N ARG A 60 -23.13 -23.89 -0.35
CA ARG A 60 -24.24 -23.19 -1.03
C ARG A 60 -24.76 -22.01 -0.21
N PHE A 61 -24.76 -22.17 1.11
CA PHE A 61 -25.16 -21.11 2.04
C PHE A 61 -24.17 -19.94 2.02
N VAL A 62 -22.87 -20.23 2.02
CA VAL A 62 -21.81 -19.20 1.92
C VAL A 62 -21.99 -18.38 0.64
N VAL A 63 -22.26 -19.01 -0.50
CA VAL A 63 -22.52 -18.31 -1.77
C VAL A 63 -23.71 -17.35 -1.66
N ASN A 64 -24.79 -17.75 -0.98
CA ASN A 64 -25.96 -16.88 -0.77
C ASN A 64 -25.59 -15.65 0.08
N VAL A 65 -24.80 -15.83 1.14
CA VAL A 65 -24.32 -14.74 1.98
C VAL A 65 -23.40 -13.80 1.20
N ALA A 66 -22.42 -14.34 0.46
CA ALA A 66 -21.44 -13.59 -0.32
C ALA A 66 -22.08 -12.75 -1.44
N LYS A 67 -23.15 -13.25 -2.08
CA LYS A 67 -23.90 -12.50 -3.11
C LYS A 67 -24.41 -11.14 -2.63
N ARG A 68 -24.68 -10.98 -1.33
CA ARG A 68 -25.14 -9.69 -0.76
C ARG A 68 -24.04 -8.62 -0.70
N TYR A 69 -22.79 -9.01 -0.81
CA TYR A 69 -21.62 -8.13 -0.73
C TYR A 69 -20.92 -7.95 -2.09
N GLN A 70 -21.60 -8.27 -3.20
CA GLN A 70 -21.10 -8.01 -4.54
C GLN A 70 -20.87 -6.52 -4.80
N ASN A 71 -19.99 -6.23 -5.75
CA ASN A 71 -19.66 -4.87 -6.20
C ASN A 71 -19.02 -3.97 -5.13
N GLN A 72 -18.36 -4.55 -4.11
CA GLN A 72 -17.58 -3.81 -3.10
C GLN A 72 -16.07 -3.82 -3.37
N GLY A 73 -15.66 -3.85 -4.65
CA GLY A 73 -14.24 -3.82 -5.05
C GLY A 73 -13.49 -5.15 -4.99
N ILE A 74 -14.18 -6.26 -4.69
CA ILE A 74 -13.61 -7.63 -4.68
C ILE A 74 -14.48 -8.54 -5.56
N PRO A 75 -13.89 -9.43 -6.39
CA PRO A 75 -14.65 -10.36 -7.19
C PRO A 75 -15.42 -11.36 -6.32
N LEU A 76 -16.55 -11.87 -6.84
CA LEU A 76 -17.42 -12.78 -6.09
C LEU A 76 -16.70 -14.08 -5.68
N SER A 77 -15.80 -14.60 -6.52
CA SER A 77 -14.99 -15.79 -6.22
C SER A 77 -14.19 -15.63 -4.93
N ASP A 78 -13.60 -14.45 -4.73
CA ASP A 78 -12.78 -14.15 -3.57
C ASP A 78 -13.64 -13.95 -2.32
N LEU A 79 -14.79 -13.29 -2.45
CA LEU A 79 -15.77 -13.17 -1.36
C LEU A 79 -16.27 -14.54 -0.91
N ILE A 80 -16.53 -15.46 -1.85
CA ILE A 80 -16.92 -16.84 -1.54
C ILE A 80 -15.78 -17.56 -0.82
N SER A 81 -14.55 -17.42 -1.29
CA SER A 81 -13.38 -18.08 -0.71
C SER A 81 -13.13 -17.61 0.73
N GLU A 82 -13.21 -16.31 0.98
CA GLU A 82 -13.09 -15.74 2.33
C GLU A 82 -14.27 -16.15 3.22
N GLY A 83 -15.48 -16.20 2.67
CA GLY A 83 -16.64 -16.76 3.36
C GLY A 83 -16.47 -18.23 3.74
N ASN A 84 -15.84 -19.04 2.88
CA ASN A 84 -15.54 -20.45 3.17
C ASN A 84 -14.51 -20.58 4.30
N ILE A 85 -13.50 -19.71 4.35
CA ILE A 85 -12.58 -19.63 5.49
C ILE A 85 -13.34 -19.27 6.78
N GLY A 86 -14.27 -18.32 6.70
CA GLY A 86 -15.18 -17.98 7.81
C GLY A 86 -16.02 -19.18 8.27
N LEU A 87 -16.56 -19.97 7.33
CA LEU A 87 -17.31 -21.19 7.64
C LEU A 87 -16.44 -22.24 8.37
N ILE A 88 -15.21 -22.47 7.91
CA ILE A 88 -14.29 -23.43 8.55
C ILE A 88 -13.99 -22.99 9.99
N ASN A 89 -13.72 -21.71 10.21
CA ASN A 89 -13.50 -21.14 11.54
C ASN A 89 -14.75 -21.27 12.43
N ALA A 90 -15.95 -21.18 11.86
CA ALA A 90 -17.18 -21.41 12.59
C ALA A 90 -17.28 -22.85 13.08
N ILE A 91 -16.94 -23.84 12.24
CA ILE A 91 -17.00 -25.26 12.60
C ILE A 91 -16.05 -25.56 13.76
N GLU A 92 -14.86 -24.99 13.76
CA GLU A 92 -13.87 -25.21 14.83
C GLU A 92 -14.28 -24.66 16.19
N ARG A 93 -15.17 -23.66 16.21
CA ARG A 93 -15.62 -22.97 17.43
C ARG A 93 -17.07 -23.27 17.80
N TYR A 94 -17.75 -24.07 16.99
CA TYR A 94 -19.14 -24.40 17.19
C TYR A 94 -19.27 -25.40 18.33
N ASP A 95 -20.24 -25.13 19.21
CA ASP A 95 -20.54 -25.94 20.37
C ASP A 95 -21.94 -26.54 20.20
N VAL A 96 -21.98 -27.86 20.01
CA VAL A 96 -23.21 -28.60 19.68
C VAL A 96 -24.14 -28.69 20.89
N ASP A 97 -23.61 -28.61 22.11
CA ASP A 97 -24.39 -28.78 23.34
C ASP A 97 -25.27 -27.56 23.65
N LYS A 98 -25.05 -26.43 22.96
CA LYS A 98 -25.85 -25.21 23.08
C LYS A 98 -27.21 -25.28 22.39
N GLY A 99 -27.48 -26.29 21.55
CA GLY A 99 -28.80 -26.54 20.96
C GLY A 99 -29.27 -25.54 19.88
N TYR A 100 -28.41 -24.64 19.43
CA TYR A 100 -28.70 -23.73 18.31
C TYR A 100 -28.24 -24.33 16.99
N HIS A 101 -28.98 -24.08 15.91
CA HIS A 101 -28.60 -24.51 14.56
C HIS A 101 -27.22 -24.00 14.14
N PHE A 102 -26.42 -24.87 13.54
CA PHE A 102 -25.07 -24.55 13.06
C PHE A 102 -25.05 -23.32 12.13
N ILE A 103 -25.98 -23.26 11.15
CA ILE A 103 -26.07 -22.13 10.20
C ILE A 103 -26.29 -20.80 10.92
N SER A 104 -27.10 -20.78 11.99
CA SER A 104 -27.37 -19.56 12.77
C SER A 104 -26.09 -19.02 13.43
N TYR A 105 -25.18 -19.90 13.84
CA TYR A 105 -23.88 -19.53 14.37
C TYR A 105 -22.89 -19.15 13.25
N ALA A 106 -22.83 -19.95 12.19
CA ALA A 106 -21.88 -19.78 11.09
C ALA A 106 -22.06 -18.47 10.31
N VAL A 107 -23.30 -17.95 10.22
CA VAL A 107 -23.59 -16.66 9.57
C VAL A 107 -22.68 -15.53 10.06
N TRP A 108 -22.43 -15.46 11.37
CA TRP A 108 -21.63 -14.38 11.96
C TRP A 108 -20.18 -14.46 11.53
N TRP A 109 -19.61 -15.66 11.55
CA TRP A 109 -18.23 -15.92 11.11
C TRP A 109 -18.04 -15.70 9.61
N ILE A 110 -18.99 -16.15 8.79
CA ILE A 110 -18.97 -15.95 7.34
C ILE A 110 -19.03 -14.44 7.03
N ARG A 111 -19.96 -13.70 7.66
CA ARG A 111 -20.08 -12.25 7.46
C ARG A 111 -18.83 -11.51 7.93
N GLN A 112 -18.29 -11.87 9.09
CA GLN A 112 -17.08 -11.24 9.62
C GLN A 112 -15.89 -11.45 8.69
N ALA A 113 -15.69 -12.68 8.18
CA ALA A 113 -14.61 -12.98 7.24
C ALA A 113 -14.75 -12.18 5.94
N ILE A 114 -15.95 -12.16 5.36
CA ILE A 114 -16.24 -11.39 4.14
C ILE A 114 -16.00 -9.89 4.36
N LEU A 115 -16.55 -9.31 5.43
CA LEU A 115 -16.38 -7.88 5.74
C LEU A 115 -14.90 -7.54 6.00
N LYS A 116 -14.18 -8.39 6.72
CA LYS A 116 -12.74 -8.22 6.94
C LYS A 116 -11.99 -8.22 5.60
N ALA A 117 -12.28 -9.18 4.72
CA ALA A 117 -11.67 -9.25 3.41
C ALA A 117 -11.95 -8.00 2.57
N ILE A 118 -13.20 -7.50 2.59
CA ILE A 118 -13.57 -6.25 1.93
C ILE A 118 -12.74 -5.08 2.47
N CYS A 119 -12.65 -4.91 3.79
CA CYS A 119 -11.86 -3.81 4.35
C CYS A 119 -10.37 -3.93 4.03
N GLU A 120 -9.82 -5.14 3.94
CA GLU A 120 -8.39 -5.40 3.79
C GLU A 120 -7.90 -5.48 2.35
N LYS A 121 -8.75 -5.93 1.41
CA LYS A 121 -8.37 -6.29 0.03
C LYS A 121 -9.14 -5.53 -1.06
N SER A 122 -10.18 -4.76 -0.74
CA SER A 122 -10.96 -4.02 -1.76
C SER A 122 -10.20 -2.87 -2.40
N ARG A 123 -9.16 -2.36 -1.72
CA ARG A 123 -8.38 -1.20 -2.16
C ARG A 123 -6.98 -1.63 -2.55
N MET A 124 -6.46 -1.00 -3.62
CA MET A 124 -5.09 -1.20 -4.08
C MET A 124 -4.08 -0.72 -3.05
N ILE A 125 -4.36 0.40 -2.37
CA ILE A 125 -3.61 0.88 -1.22
C ILE A 125 -4.34 0.45 0.05
N ARG A 126 -3.71 -0.46 0.81
CA ARG A 126 -4.29 -1.02 2.03
C ARG A 126 -4.42 0.04 3.12
N LEU A 127 -5.60 0.09 3.75
CA LEU A 127 -5.85 0.89 4.95
C LEU A 127 -5.99 0.01 6.19
N PRO A 128 -5.56 0.50 7.38
CA PRO A 128 -5.88 -0.15 8.65
C PRO A 128 -7.39 -0.23 8.89
N LEU A 129 -7.84 -1.27 9.59
CA LEU A 129 -9.28 -1.53 9.85
C LEU A 129 -10.00 -0.33 10.49
N ASN A 130 -9.36 0.36 11.43
CA ASN A 130 -9.96 1.52 12.10
C ASN A 130 -10.26 2.64 11.09
N ARG A 131 -9.33 2.93 10.18
CA ARG A 131 -9.48 3.95 9.14
C ARG A 131 -10.50 3.54 8.08
N ALA A 132 -10.54 2.27 7.70
CA ALA A 132 -11.56 1.74 6.79
C ALA A 132 -12.97 1.84 7.39
N ASN A 133 -13.13 1.55 8.68
CA ASN A 133 -14.41 1.69 9.37
C ASN A 133 -14.89 3.15 9.47
N GLU A 134 -13.98 4.08 9.79
CA GLU A 134 -14.24 5.53 9.78
C GLU A 134 -14.72 5.98 8.39
N LEU A 135 -14.08 5.50 7.32
CA LEU A 135 -14.46 5.80 5.93
C LEU A 135 -15.88 5.28 5.59
N VAL A 136 -16.22 4.06 6.00
CA VAL A 136 -17.59 3.53 5.82
C VAL A 136 -18.63 4.37 6.58
N GLN A 137 -18.28 4.90 7.76
CA GLN A 137 -19.16 5.81 8.49
C GLN A 137 -19.31 7.16 7.79
N ILE A 138 -18.21 7.70 7.26
CA ILE A 138 -18.19 8.92 6.44
C ILE A 138 -19.09 8.75 5.21
N GLU A 139 -18.96 7.66 4.45
CA GLU A 139 -19.82 7.38 3.28
C GLU A 139 -21.30 7.23 3.65
N LYS A 140 -21.60 6.66 4.82
CA LYS A 140 -22.98 6.58 5.33
C LYS A 140 -23.51 7.95 5.70
N ALA A 141 -22.74 8.75 6.44
CA ALA A 141 -23.10 10.11 6.82
C ALA A 141 -23.32 11.00 5.60
N ARG A 142 -22.46 10.86 4.57
CA ARG A 142 -22.53 11.56 3.29
C ARG A 142 -23.90 11.44 2.62
N LYS A 143 -24.57 10.29 2.73
CA LYS A 143 -25.92 10.07 2.18
C LYS A 143 -27.02 10.90 2.85
N TYR A 144 -26.78 11.37 4.08
CA TYR A 144 -27.71 12.19 4.83
C TYR A 144 -27.42 13.70 4.70
N VAL A 145 -26.25 14.06 4.15
CA VAL A 145 -25.88 15.45 3.90
C VAL A 145 -26.59 15.96 2.64
N SER A 146 -27.06 17.21 2.69
CA SER A 146 -27.77 17.85 1.59
C SER A 146 -26.90 17.94 0.33
N ALA A 147 -27.45 17.51 -0.80
CA ALA A 147 -26.80 17.64 -2.09
C ALA A 147 -26.66 19.12 -2.48
N GLY A 148 -25.48 19.53 -2.99
CA GLY A 148 -25.22 20.89 -3.49
C GLY A 148 -24.41 21.79 -2.54
N LEU A 149 -23.95 21.28 -1.40
CA LEU A 149 -22.93 21.97 -0.58
C LEU A 149 -21.56 21.94 -1.29
N SER A 150 -20.72 22.94 -1.01
CA SER A 150 -19.30 22.87 -1.38
C SER A 150 -18.60 21.75 -0.60
N GLU A 151 -17.50 21.21 -1.16
CA GLU A 151 -16.75 20.10 -0.55
C GLU A 151 -16.33 20.41 0.90
N ASP A 152 -15.85 21.63 1.17
CA ASP A 152 -15.47 22.06 2.52
C ASP A 152 -16.66 22.05 3.51
N ASN A 153 -17.85 22.45 3.04
CA ASN A 153 -19.05 22.48 3.87
C ASN A 153 -19.62 21.07 4.07
N GLU A 154 -19.51 20.19 3.07
CA GLU A 154 -19.85 18.77 3.17
C GLU A 154 -18.98 18.09 4.23
N ILE A 155 -17.66 18.30 4.18
CA ILE A 155 -16.71 17.77 5.15
C ILE A 155 -17.00 18.29 6.57
N ALA A 156 -17.28 19.59 6.72
CA ALA A 156 -17.58 20.19 8.01
C ALA A 156 -18.87 19.63 8.64
N GLU A 157 -19.91 19.41 7.85
CA GLU A 157 -21.16 18.80 8.34
C GLU A 157 -20.97 17.33 8.73
N ILE A 158 -20.24 16.55 7.91
CA ILE A 158 -19.91 15.15 8.24
C ILE A 158 -19.10 15.08 9.54
N ALA A 159 -18.11 15.97 9.70
CA ALA A 159 -17.29 16.05 10.90
C ALA A 159 -18.13 16.32 12.16
N LYS A 160 -19.10 17.24 12.09
CA LYS A 160 -20.06 17.50 13.17
C LYS A 160 -20.95 16.29 13.46
N MET A 161 -21.49 15.63 12.42
CA MET A 161 -22.36 14.47 12.58
C MET A 161 -21.65 13.27 13.23
N LEU A 162 -20.38 13.06 12.89
CA LEU A 162 -19.57 11.95 13.40
C LEU A 162 -18.73 12.31 14.63
N ASN A 163 -18.79 13.57 15.09
CA ASN A 163 -17.96 14.10 16.18
C ASN A 163 -16.45 13.85 15.95
N MET A 164 -15.99 14.16 14.73
CA MET A 164 -14.60 14.02 14.28
C MET A 164 -14.01 15.40 13.92
N ASP A 165 -12.69 15.49 13.86
CA ASP A 165 -12.03 16.70 13.34
C ASP A 165 -12.25 16.83 11.82
N ALA A 166 -12.57 18.03 11.34
CA ALA A 166 -12.77 18.30 9.92
C ALA A 166 -11.50 18.04 9.09
N SER A 167 -10.31 18.31 9.63
CA SER A 167 -9.03 17.99 8.98
C SER A 167 -8.88 16.48 8.80
N HIS A 168 -9.24 15.70 9.82
CA HIS A 168 -9.13 14.25 9.77
C HIS A 168 -10.13 13.64 8.76
N VAL A 169 -11.35 14.19 8.67
CA VAL A 169 -12.31 13.79 7.64
C VAL A 169 -11.81 14.14 6.24
N ALA A 170 -11.23 15.33 6.05
CA ALA A 170 -10.65 15.75 4.77
C ALA A 170 -9.51 14.80 4.34
N ASP A 171 -8.61 14.43 5.26
CA ASP A 171 -7.53 13.49 4.99
C ASP A 171 -8.08 12.12 4.55
N LEU A 172 -9.09 11.60 5.24
CA LEU A 172 -9.71 10.33 4.90
C LEU A 172 -10.43 10.35 3.55
N VAL A 173 -11.10 11.46 3.21
CA VAL A 173 -11.75 11.66 1.92
C VAL A 173 -10.69 11.75 0.80
N ASN A 174 -9.57 12.42 1.06
CA ASN A 174 -8.46 12.47 0.09
C ASN A 174 -7.83 11.11 -0.15
N VAL A 175 -7.65 10.31 0.90
CA VAL A 175 -7.10 8.95 0.81
C VAL A 175 -8.10 7.98 0.14
N SER A 176 -9.40 8.27 0.21
CA SER A 176 -10.44 7.40 -0.37
C SER A 176 -10.63 7.56 -1.88
N ARG A 177 -10.00 8.57 -2.50
CA ARG A 177 -10.11 8.89 -3.93
C ARG A 177 -9.75 7.69 -4.81
N ASP A 178 -10.50 7.54 -5.89
CA ASP A 178 -10.28 6.48 -6.87
C ASP A 178 -8.93 6.69 -7.59
N LEU A 179 -8.19 5.59 -7.75
CA LEU A 179 -6.93 5.60 -8.47
C LEU A 179 -7.20 5.58 -9.98
N VAL A 180 -6.40 6.33 -10.73
CA VAL A 180 -6.46 6.38 -12.20
C VAL A 180 -5.29 5.59 -12.76
N SER A 181 -5.53 4.80 -13.81
CA SER A 181 -4.46 4.08 -14.50
C SER A 181 -3.61 5.05 -15.32
N LEU A 182 -2.28 4.91 -15.27
CA LEU A 182 -1.36 5.65 -16.14
C LEU A 182 -1.50 5.25 -17.62
N GLU A 183 -2.06 4.08 -17.90
CA GLU A 183 -2.36 3.63 -19.26
C GLU A 183 -3.70 4.17 -19.80
N THR A 184 -4.40 5.00 -19.03
CA THR A 184 -5.64 5.62 -19.49
C THR A 184 -5.32 6.54 -20.68
N PRO A 185 -5.90 6.31 -21.87
CA PRO A 185 -5.67 7.17 -23.03
C PRO A 185 -6.24 8.56 -22.78
N VAL A 186 -5.48 9.60 -23.13
CA VAL A 186 -5.92 10.99 -22.92
C VAL A 186 -6.88 11.46 -24.03
N PHE A 187 -6.70 10.94 -25.25
CA PHE A 187 -7.53 11.25 -26.42
C PHE A 187 -8.12 9.99 -27.05
N ASP A 188 -9.20 10.12 -27.81
CA ASP A 188 -9.91 9.00 -28.48
C ASP A 188 -9.26 8.54 -29.80
N GLU A 189 -8.12 9.12 -30.18
CA GLU A 189 -7.39 8.77 -31.41
C GLU A 189 -6.56 7.49 -31.25
N ARG A 190 -6.30 6.79 -32.37
CA ARG A 190 -5.72 5.44 -32.36
C ARG A 190 -4.27 5.34 -31.89
N ASP A 191 -3.58 6.47 -31.73
CA ASP A 191 -2.21 6.60 -31.20
C ASP A 191 -2.14 7.69 -30.12
N SER A 192 -3.22 7.86 -29.33
CA SER A 192 -3.24 8.88 -28.30
C SER A 192 -2.23 8.60 -27.19
N SER A 193 -1.56 9.67 -26.76
CA SER A 193 -0.70 9.63 -25.58
C SER A 193 -1.49 9.12 -24.38
N VAL A 194 -0.83 8.31 -23.56
CA VAL A 194 -1.39 7.83 -22.30
C VAL A 194 -1.11 8.84 -21.20
N LEU A 195 -1.88 8.78 -20.11
CA LEU A 195 -1.68 9.67 -18.97
C LEU A 195 -0.23 9.62 -18.43
N GLY A 196 0.40 8.45 -18.47
CA GLY A 196 1.78 8.23 -18.07
C GLY A 196 2.82 9.05 -18.86
N ASP A 197 2.53 9.39 -20.12
CA ASP A 197 3.45 10.17 -20.96
C ASP A 197 3.61 11.62 -20.49
N PHE A 198 2.65 12.11 -19.69
CA PHE A 198 2.64 13.47 -19.15
C PHE A 198 3.20 13.56 -17.73
N VAL A 199 3.65 12.44 -17.15
CA VAL A 199 4.23 12.42 -15.81
C VAL A 199 5.71 12.79 -15.90
N GLU A 200 6.07 13.97 -15.40
CA GLU A 200 7.45 14.41 -15.32
C GLU A 200 8.27 13.50 -14.38
N ASN A 201 9.45 13.08 -14.85
CA ASN A 201 10.39 12.31 -14.04
C ASN A 201 11.34 13.26 -13.30
N SER A 202 11.01 13.59 -12.06
CA SER A 202 11.84 14.46 -11.20
C SER A 202 13.21 13.88 -10.84
N ASN A 203 13.44 12.58 -11.03
CA ASN A 203 14.74 11.95 -10.79
C ASN A 203 15.64 11.95 -12.03
N TYR A 204 15.13 12.36 -13.19
CA TYR A 204 15.94 12.46 -14.40
C TYR A 204 16.90 13.65 -14.27
N LYS A 205 18.20 13.37 -14.26
CA LYS A 205 19.23 14.40 -14.41
C LYS A 205 19.48 14.61 -15.90
N SER A 206 19.42 15.85 -16.37
CA SER A 206 19.74 16.13 -17.76
C SER A 206 21.22 15.81 -18.05
N PRO A 207 21.60 15.49 -19.30
CA PRO A 207 23.00 15.34 -19.68
C PRO A 207 23.85 16.57 -19.32
N ASP A 208 23.26 17.76 -19.42
CA ASP A 208 23.90 19.02 -19.06
C ASP A 208 24.18 19.08 -17.55
N ASP A 209 23.19 18.73 -16.71
CA ASP A 209 23.37 18.65 -15.25
C ASP A 209 24.44 17.62 -14.88
N TYR A 210 24.47 16.49 -15.59
CA TYR A 210 25.48 15.45 -15.35
C TYR A 210 26.89 15.95 -15.69
N VAL A 211 27.06 16.66 -16.80
CA VAL A 211 28.36 17.24 -17.19
C VAL A 211 28.79 18.32 -16.20
N ILE A 212 27.87 19.18 -15.74
CA ILE A 212 28.15 20.19 -14.71
C ILE A 212 28.58 19.52 -13.40
N GLU A 213 27.89 18.46 -12.96
CA GLU A 213 28.25 17.72 -11.73
C GLU A 213 29.61 17.01 -11.85
N GLN A 214 29.94 16.45 -13.02
CA GLN A 214 31.27 15.88 -13.28
C GLN A 214 32.36 16.96 -13.29
N GLY A 215 32.13 18.08 -13.98
CA GLY A 215 33.06 19.21 -14.01
C GLY A 215 33.32 19.77 -12.61
N LEU A 216 32.26 19.99 -11.82
CA LEU A 216 32.37 20.42 -10.43
C LEU A 216 33.22 19.45 -9.61
N ARG A 217 33.03 18.14 -9.81
CA ARG A 217 33.81 17.11 -9.11
C ARG A 217 35.28 17.12 -9.53
N GLU A 218 35.58 17.29 -10.81
CA GLU A 218 36.95 17.40 -11.32
C GLU A 218 37.65 18.65 -10.77
N ASP A 219 36.97 19.80 -10.78
CA ASP A 219 37.51 21.06 -10.26
C ASP A 219 37.71 21.02 -8.74
N ILE A 220 36.78 20.44 -7.99
CA ILE A 220 36.95 20.18 -6.55
C ILE A 220 38.20 19.33 -6.31
N ASN A 221 38.41 18.27 -7.10
CA ASN A 221 39.58 17.42 -6.97
C ASN A 221 40.88 18.17 -7.31
N GLY A 222 40.89 18.94 -8.40
CA GLY A 222 42.04 19.77 -8.77
C GLY A 222 42.40 20.78 -7.67
N VAL A 223 41.40 21.38 -7.02
CA VAL A 223 41.60 22.30 -5.89
C VAL A 223 42.10 21.56 -4.64
N LEU A 224 41.55 20.37 -4.34
CA LEU A 224 41.99 19.52 -3.22
C LEU A 224 43.43 19.02 -3.39
N ASP A 225 43.88 18.78 -4.62
CA ASP A 225 45.25 18.35 -4.95
C ASP A 225 46.30 19.44 -4.65
N THR A 226 45.87 20.71 -4.55
CA THR A 226 46.77 21.81 -4.14
C THR A 226 47.05 21.85 -2.64
N LEU A 227 46.28 21.12 -1.85
CA LEU A 227 46.47 20.98 -0.41
C LEU A 227 47.50 19.89 -0.11
N THR A 228 48.01 19.88 1.13
CA THR A 228 48.80 18.72 1.57
C THR A 228 47.91 17.49 1.69
N GLU A 229 48.45 16.29 1.51
CA GLU A 229 47.71 15.02 1.59
C GLU A 229 46.84 14.94 2.85
N LYS A 230 47.41 15.29 4.02
CA LYS A 230 46.68 15.32 5.30
C LYS A 230 45.55 16.36 5.35
N GLU A 231 45.72 17.52 4.72
CA GLU A 231 44.68 18.55 4.66
C GLU A 231 43.54 18.10 3.73
N SER A 232 43.87 17.59 2.55
CA SER A 232 42.90 17.07 1.58
C SER A 232 42.07 15.94 2.18
N GLU A 233 42.71 14.96 2.83
CA GLU A 233 41.99 13.85 3.45
C GLU A 233 41.05 14.29 4.58
N VAL A 234 41.48 15.23 5.43
CA VAL A 234 40.64 15.78 6.51
C VAL A 234 39.42 16.47 5.93
N VAL A 235 39.56 17.26 4.87
CA VAL A 235 38.43 17.92 4.18
C VAL A 235 37.50 16.89 3.53
N GLN A 236 38.05 15.89 2.85
CA GLN A 236 37.24 14.84 2.21
C GLN A 236 36.43 14.03 3.24
N TYR A 237 37.01 13.64 4.37
CA TYR A 237 36.26 12.97 5.44
C TYR A 237 35.27 13.89 6.14
N ARG A 238 35.58 15.18 6.27
CA ARG A 238 34.70 16.14 6.94
C ARG A 238 33.40 16.36 6.17
N PHE A 239 33.50 16.58 4.87
CA PHE A 239 32.38 16.89 3.99
C PHE A 239 31.82 15.68 3.23
N GLY A 240 32.47 14.53 3.31
CA GLY A 240 32.02 13.32 2.63
C GLY A 240 32.25 13.36 1.12
N LEU A 241 33.38 13.90 0.67
CA LEU A 241 33.73 14.01 -0.74
C LEU A 241 34.34 12.70 -1.26
N ASN A 242 34.30 12.47 -2.58
CA ASN A 242 34.89 11.31 -3.25
C ASN A 242 34.43 9.94 -2.69
N GLY A 243 33.15 9.83 -2.32
CA GLY A 243 32.58 8.60 -1.78
C GLY A 243 32.96 8.31 -0.32
N ARG A 244 33.58 9.25 0.38
CA ARG A 244 33.81 9.16 1.83
C ARG A 244 32.52 9.52 2.58
N LYS A 245 32.31 8.91 3.75
CA LYS A 245 31.23 9.30 4.66
C LYS A 245 31.64 10.56 5.42
N ALA A 246 30.73 11.52 5.56
CA ALA A 246 30.94 12.69 6.42
C ALA A 246 31.16 12.26 7.88
N MET A 247 32.25 12.73 8.48
CA MET A 247 32.67 12.40 9.84
C MET A 247 32.78 13.64 10.73
N SER A 248 32.60 13.45 12.03
CA SER A 248 32.86 14.47 13.04
C SER A 248 34.36 14.68 13.27
N LEU A 249 34.75 15.86 13.75
CA LEU A 249 36.16 16.17 14.08
C LEU A 249 36.78 15.19 15.09
N LYS A 250 35.95 14.58 15.94
CA LYS A 250 36.39 13.57 16.91
C LYS A 250 36.72 12.26 16.20
N GLU A 251 35.82 11.76 15.35
CA GLU A 251 36.03 10.52 14.57
C GLU A 251 37.22 10.63 13.61
N ILE A 252 37.40 11.80 12.99
CA ILE A 252 38.57 12.09 12.17
C ILE A 252 39.84 12.10 13.06
N GLY A 253 39.79 12.70 14.25
CA GLY A 253 40.90 12.70 15.20
C GLY A 253 41.32 11.30 15.62
N ASP A 254 40.36 10.44 15.93
CA ASP A 254 40.60 9.05 16.30
C ASP A 254 41.28 8.27 15.14
N ARG A 255 40.87 8.53 13.89
CA ARG A 255 41.46 7.91 12.68
C ARG A 255 42.90 8.37 12.40
N PHE A 256 43.19 9.66 12.59
CA PHE A 256 44.53 10.22 12.34
C PHE A 256 45.45 10.19 13.55
N HIS A 257 45.00 9.62 14.69
CA HIS A 257 45.69 9.65 15.97
C HIS A 257 46.06 11.08 16.43
N LEU A 258 45.14 12.02 16.22
CA LEU A 258 45.28 13.42 16.57
C LEU A 258 44.14 13.87 17.48
N THR A 259 44.39 14.91 18.28
CA THR A 259 43.32 15.50 19.09
C THR A 259 42.29 16.18 18.19
N LYS A 260 41.03 16.24 18.65
CA LYS A 260 39.95 16.98 17.98
C LYS A 260 40.36 18.40 17.61
N GLU A 261 41.04 19.09 18.53
CA GLU A 261 41.50 20.46 18.32
C GLU A 261 42.58 20.55 17.23
N ARG A 262 43.45 19.54 17.12
CA ARG A 262 44.43 19.49 16.05
C ARG A 262 43.79 19.27 14.67
N ILE A 263 42.77 18.42 14.56
CA ILE A 263 42.00 18.27 13.31
C ILE A 263 41.29 19.57 12.94
N ARG A 264 40.69 20.27 13.92
CA ARG A 264 40.06 21.59 13.71
C ARG A 264 41.05 22.62 13.17
N GLN A 265 42.29 22.62 13.66
CA GLN A 265 43.35 23.50 13.15
C GLN A 265 43.71 23.17 11.70
N ILE A 266 43.82 21.88 11.36
CA ILE A 266 44.12 21.41 9.99
C ILE A 266 42.96 21.79 9.04
N GLU A 267 41.71 21.56 9.43
CA GLU A 267 40.51 21.97 8.68
C GLU A 267 40.52 23.48 8.41
N LYS A 268 40.75 24.30 9.45
CA LYS A 268 40.78 25.76 9.30
C LYS A 268 41.93 26.22 8.41
N ALA A 269 43.09 25.59 8.49
CA ALA A 269 44.23 25.90 7.63
C ALA A 269 43.95 25.53 6.17
N ALA A 270 43.35 24.36 5.94
CA ALA A 270 42.92 23.89 4.62
C ALA A 270 41.90 24.86 4.01
N LEU A 271 40.82 25.18 4.72
CA LEU A 271 39.79 26.12 4.25
C LEU A 271 40.37 27.51 3.95
N LYS A 272 41.31 28.00 4.76
CA LYS A 272 41.99 29.27 4.50
C LYS A 272 42.84 29.23 3.22
N ARG A 273 43.46 28.10 2.91
CA ARG A 273 44.22 27.88 1.65
C ARG A 273 43.32 27.73 0.44
N LEU A 274 42.13 27.15 0.62
CA LEU A 274 41.10 27.03 -0.40
C LEU A 274 40.45 28.39 -0.72
N SER A 275 40.33 29.27 0.27
CA SER A 275 39.77 30.62 0.14
C SER A 275 40.65 31.63 -0.62
N VAL A 276 41.78 31.20 -1.19
CA VAL A 276 42.65 32.10 -1.98
C VAL A 276 42.00 32.38 -3.34
N PRO A 277 41.96 33.64 -3.82
CA PRO A 277 41.17 34.04 -5.00
C PRO A 277 41.38 33.14 -6.23
N GLY A 278 42.62 32.81 -6.58
CA GLY A 278 42.90 31.97 -7.75
C GLY A 278 42.44 30.51 -7.66
N ARG A 279 42.02 30.01 -6.48
CA ARG A 279 41.41 28.67 -6.30
C ARG A 279 39.91 28.74 -6.13
N ALA A 280 39.41 29.81 -5.49
CA ALA A 280 37.99 30.03 -5.28
C ALA A 280 37.28 30.40 -6.59
N GLU A 281 37.94 31.15 -7.47
CA GLU A 281 37.39 31.62 -8.76
C GLU A 281 36.97 30.47 -9.69
N VAL A 282 37.69 29.33 -9.65
CA VAL A 282 37.34 28.13 -10.44
C VAL A 282 36.01 27.53 -9.99
N LEU A 283 35.73 27.57 -8.67
CA LEU A 283 34.52 26.99 -8.08
C LEU A 283 33.35 27.99 -8.02
N GLU A 284 33.63 29.30 -8.16
CA GLU A 284 32.62 30.36 -8.13
C GLU A 284 31.63 30.26 -9.29
N GLY A 285 32.08 29.75 -10.45
CA GLY A 285 31.24 29.50 -11.63
C GLY A 285 30.14 28.46 -11.43
N TYR A 286 30.18 27.65 -10.37
CA TYR A 286 29.14 26.66 -10.04
C TYR A 286 28.13 27.16 -9.00
N VAL A 287 28.34 28.35 -8.43
CA VAL A 287 27.49 28.95 -7.37
C VAL A 287 26.59 30.06 -7.94
N ALA A 288 26.91 30.58 -9.13
CA ALA A 288 26.14 31.59 -9.86
C ALA A 288 24.91 30.99 -10.55
#